data_AF-U3AIV1-F1
#
_entry.id   AF-U3AIV1-F1
#
_cell.length_a   1.000
_cell.length_b   1.000
_cell.length_c   1.000
_cell.angle_alpha   90.00
_cell.angle_beta   90.00
_cell.angle_gamma   90.00
#
_symmetry.space_group_name_H-M   'P 1'
#
loop_
_entity.id
_entity.type
_entity.pdbx_description
1 polymer ?
#
loop_
_entity_poly.entity_id
_entity_poly.type
_entity_poly.pdbx_seq_one_letter_code
_entity_poly.pdbx_strand_id
1 'polypeptide(L)'
;MSDDSPRYQFYQADFIPPPLDKRIATVEIWPTANHADGEFEIRMNASFGVDIVALRTGSGDVEVEIEIRQAEVVLKEHGCLLQHGHHYYEYFSPRPIEKRYIEEANTEREGSLGQDGNLLPRISVRGVKKGLKSAAWDDSDIGFRHPELRTVIVGDWRKGSALSGTFPRTYSGWLASRSNGSEASGVLAKLNVRKNWIEIRRVEVGDAKTAIGRAIQSVRSLSPKRSAPKMELFSDLVRELIYLQLQSSDQKDLATLAAAGLVVAERGAFRPIAAQASKCRLEAPGHVLLRMLNAPDGAERATYDALISEVHALQVSGGSDFFPLVPYARVLDVYLRLTSKFEIGAGAIDAAKVLEYCDKKSFLLLKGLGLIREEKGGVQVFNHFPQMSTIMSFQAIVRRQKTIAFVDDLLRNDPLVSAYDVGRELNDKFSKGWKESSFQRYGHQILSWVRFEGTEADARGRRIRMTEERVKLLTKYVAEGVPIDEIAAHLDVSRATLYSWRRSEKNTVISKYGGWKLVQSNREED
;
A
#
# COMPACT_ATOMS: atom_id res chain seq x y z
N MET A 1 -12.39 3.16 -45.13
CA MET A 1 -12.35 2.09 -44.11
C MET A 1 -11.69 2.68 -42.89
N SER A 2 -12.51 3.24 -42.00
CA SER A 2 -12.09 3.82 -40.73
C SER A 2 -11.94 2.68 -39.73
N ASP A 3 -10.73 2.54 -39.19
CA ASP A 3 -10.40 1.65 -38.09
C ASP A 3 -10.94 2.27 -36.79
N ASP A 4 -12.26 2.29 -36.65
CA ASP A 4 -12.96 2.59 -35.40
C ASP A 4 -13.08 1.28 -34.60
N SER A 5 -11.92 0.79 -34.17
CA SER A 5 -11.86 -0.18 -33.07
C SER A 5 -12.19 0.58 -31.78
N PRO A 6 -13.27 0.24 -31.05
CA PRO A 6 -13.54 0.88 -29.77
C PRO A 6 -12.37 0.58 -28.84
N ARG A 7 -11.60 1.61 -28.48
CA ARG A 7 -10.60 1.52 -27.41
C ARG A 7 -11.37 1.38 -26.09
N TYR A 8 -11.78 0.15 -25.79
CA TYR A 8 -12.55 -0.20 -24.60
C TYR A 8 -11.79 0.20 -23.33
N GLN A 9 -12.57 0.67 -22.35
CA GLN A 9 -12.17 1.20 -21.05
C GLN A 9 -11.60 0.12 -20.09
N PHE A 10 -10.62 -0.69 -20.53
CA PHE A 10 -9.85 -1.59 -19.64
C PHE A 10 -8.66 -0.91 -18.96
N TYR A 11 -8.45 0.39 -19.18
CA TYR A 11 -7.36 1.15 -18.55
C TYR A 11 -7.37 1.14 -17.01
N GLN A 12 -8.42 0.64 -16.35
CA GLN A 12 -8.43 0.39 -14.89
C GLN A 12 -8.08 -1.05 -14.48
N ALA A 13 -8.18 -2.04 -15.38
CA ALA A 13 -7.77 -3.42 -15.10
C ALA A 13 -6.27 -3.66 -15.30
N ASP A 14 -5.60 -2.78 -16.07
CA ASP A 14 -4.15 -2.84 -16.28
C ASP A 14 -3.33 -2.43 -15.04
N PHE A 15 -3.98 -1.85 -14.01
CA PHE A 15 -3.34 -1.48 -12.77
C PHE A 15 -3.92 -2.26 -11.59
N ILE A 16 -3.61 -3.56 -11.55
CA ILE A 16 -3.75 -4.33 -10.32
C ILE A 16 -2.60 -3.90 -9.39
N PRO A 17 -2.90 -3.48 -8.14
CA PRO A 17 -1.85 -3.05 -7.21
C PRO A 17 -0.84 -4.18 -7.05
N PRO A 18 0.47 -3.88 -7.10
CA PRO A 18 1.49 -4.89 -6.97
C PRO A 18 1.36 -5.58 -5.61
N PRO A 19 1.59 -6.90 -5.53
CA PRO A 19 1.54 -7.59 -4.26
C PRO A 19 2.67 -7.07 -3.35
N LEU A 20 2.48 -7.17 -2.03
CA LEU A 20 3.52 -6.82 -1.06
C LEU A 20 4.83 -7.56 -1.37
N ASP A 21 4.76 -8.89 -1.37
CA ASP A 21 5.73 -9.81 -1.95
C ASP A 21 5.00 -11.15 -2.21
N LYS A 22 5.28 -11.79 -3.36
CA LYS A 22 4.66 -13.07 -3.74
C LYS A 22 5.02 -14.21 -2.76
N ARG A 23 6.10 -14.07 -2.00
CA ARG A 23 6.51 -15.06 -1.00
C ARG A 23 5.73 -14.93 0.31
N ILE A 24 5.14 -13.76 0.58
CA ILE A 24 4.30 -13.52 1.77
C ILE A 24 2.86 -13.89 1.47
N ALA A 25 2.31 -13.37 0.37
CA ALA A 25 0.95 -13.63 -0.04
C ALA A 25 0.78 -13.55 -1.55
N THR A 26 0.05 -14.50 -2.11
CA THR A 26 -0.42 -14.48 -3.50
C THR A 26 -1.88 -14.88 -3.57
N VAL A 27 -2.57 -14.35 -4.57
CA VAL A 27 -3.86 -14.85 -4.99
C VAL A 27 -3.81 -15.05 -6.50
N GLU A 28 -4.36 -16.15 -6.95
CA GLU A 28 -4.46 -16.50 -8.36
C GLU A 28 -5.90 -16.90 -8.64
N ILE A 29 -6.44 -16.39 -9.74
CA ILE A 29 -7.75 -16.79 -10.24
C ILE A 29 -7.65 -17.18 -11.70
N TRP A 30 -8.40 -18.21 -12.08
CA TRP A 30 -8.50 -18.66 -13.46
C TRP A 30 -9.85 -19.33 -13.69
N PRO A 31 -10.31 -19.38 -14.94
CA PRO A 31 -11.59 -19.99 -15.27
C PRO A 31 -11.43 -21.50 -15.40
N THR A 32 -12.53 -22.20 -15.18
CA THR A 32 -12.76 -23.55 -15.72
C THR A 32 -13.37 -23.45 -17.12
N ALA A 33 -13.41 -24.56 -17.86
CA ALA A 33 -13.88 -24.58 -19.24
C ALA A 33 -15.25 -23.88 -19.38
N ASN A 34 -15.43 -23.14 -20.48
CA ASN A 34 -16.67 -22.42 -20.78
C ASN A 34 -17.86 -23.39 -20.83
N HIS A 35 -18.95 -23.03 -20.17
CA HIS A 35 -20.25 -23.60 -20.48
C HIS A 35 -20.80 -22.97 -21.77
N ALA A 36 -21.63 -23.72 -22.50
CA ALA A 36 -22.14 -23.32 -23.81
C ALA A 36 -23.05 -22.08 -23.75
N ASP A 37 -23.57 -21.76 -22.57
CA ASP A 37 -24.41 -20.61 -22.22
C ASP A 37 -23.61 -19.34 -21.89
N GLY A 38 -22.27 -19.40 -21.93
CA GLY A 38 -21.41 -18.27 -21.60
C GLY A 38 -21.15 -18.10 -20.11
N GLU A 39 -21.47 -19.11 -19.30
CA GLU A 39 -21.07 -19.18 -17.90
C GLU A 39 -19.67 -19.80 -17.75
N PHE A 40 -18.97 -19.42 -16.70
CA PHE A 40 -17.66 -19.99 -16.35
C PHE A 40 -17.50 -20.08 -14.84
N GLU A 41 -16.99 -21.20 -14.35
CA GLU A 41 -16.69 -21.36 -12.93
C GLU A 41 -15.28 -20.81 -12.64
N ILE A 42 -15.16 -20.05 -11.55
CA ILE A 42 -13.93 -19.36 -11.16
C ILE A 42 -13.20 -20.22 -10.14
N ARG A 43 -11.99 -20.64 -10.49
CA ARG A 43 -11.04 -21.27 -9.57
C ARG A 43 -10.15 -20.21 -8.94
N MET A 44 -9.84 -20.44 -7.67
CA MET A 44 -9.00 -19.58 -6.85
C MET A 44 -7.99 -20.41 -6.06
N ASN A 45 -6.75 -19.93 -6.02
CA ASN A 45 -5.76 -20.28 -5.01
C ASN A 45 -5.34 -19.01 -4.27
N ALA A 46 -5.17 -19.09 -2.95
CA ALA A 46 -4.35 -18.14 -2.22
C ALA A 46 -3.14 -18.89 -1.63
N SER A 47 -1.95 -18.31 -1.68
CA SER A 47 -0.78 -18.90 -1.02
C SER A 47 -0.18 -17.93 -0.03
N PHE A 48 0.27 -18.45 1.10
CA PHE A 48 0.82 -17.69 2.21
C PHE A 48 2.19 -18.24 2.58
N GLY A 49 3.10 -17.34 2.94
CA GLY A 49 4.42 -17.67 3.44
C GLY A 49 4.90 -16.64 4.43
N VAL A 50 6.15 -16.82 4.86
CA VAL A 50 6.85 -15.90 5.76
C VAL A 50 8.07 -15.41 5.01
N ASP A 51 8.22 -14.10 4.88
CA ASP A 51 9.41 -13.49 4.28
C ASP A 51 9.72 -12.15 4.94
N ILE A 52 10.91 -11.63 4.64
CA ILE A 52 11.43 -10.37 5.13
C ILE A 52 11.03 -9.23 4.17
N VAL A 53 10.38 -8.21 4.72
CA VAL A 53 10.11 -6.94 4.04
C VAL A 53 11.07 -5.86 4.54
N ALA A 54 11.72 -5.16 3.63
CA ALA A 54 12.54 -4.01 3.96
C ALA A 54 11.67 -2.74 4.00
N LEU A 55 11.67 -2.05 5.14
CA LEU A 55 11.05 -0.75 5.35
C LEU A 55 12.08 0.35 5.17
N ARG A 56 11.90 1.19 4.15
CA ARG A 56 12.81 2.31 3.88
C ARG A 56 12.50 3.48 4.79
N THR A 57 13.51 3.94 5.52
CA THR A 57 13.32 5.00 6.53
C THR A 57 13.93 6.34 6.18
N GLY A 58 14.61 6.42 5.04
CA GLY A 58 15.43 7.55 4.61
C GLY A 58 16.81 7.60 5.28
N SER A 59 16.95 7.04 6.48
CA SER A 59 18.22 6.94 7.22
C SER A 59 18.84 5.54 7.23
N GLY A 60 18.15 4.56 6.64
CA GLY A 60 18.48 3.15 6.62
C GLY A 60 17.25 2.28 6.36
N ASP A 61 17.47 0.98 6.19
CA ASP A 61 16.40 0.00 6.02
C ASP A 61 16.19 -0.79 7.32
N VAL A 62 14.93 -1.01 7.67
CA VAL A 62 14.52 -1.92 8.75
C VAL A 62 13.92 -3.15 8.11
N GLU A 63 14.51 -4.31 8.38
CA GLU A 63 14.02 -5.57 7.85
C GLU A 63 12.99 -6.15 8.83
N VAL A 64 11.83 -6.56 8.34
CA VAL A 64 10.79 -7.16 9.19
C VAL A 64 10.31 -8.48 8.61
N GLU A 65 10.30 -9.51 9.44
CA GLU A 65 9.71 -10.79 9.11
C GLU A 65 8.20 -10.73 9.40
N ILE A 66 7.40 -10.87 8.35
CA ILE A 66 5.94 -10.75 8.41
C ILE A 66 5.30 -12.13 8.25
N GLU A 67 4.34 -12.45 9.13
CA GLU A 67 3.44 -13.59 8.96
C GLU A 67 1.98 -13.14 8.93
N ILE A 68 1.14 -13.89 8.20
CA ILE A 68 -0.30 -13.63 8.11
C ILE A 68 -1.03 -14.73 8.86
N ARG A 69 -1.89 -14.38 9.82
CA ARG A 69 -2.66 -15.34 10.63
C ARG A 69 -4.07 -15.58 10.12
N GLN A 70 -4.62 -14.60 9.41
CA GLN A 70 -5.92 -14.68 8.78
C GLN A 70 -5.94 -13.75 7.56
N ALA A 71 -6.68 -14.14 6.54
CA ALA A 71 -6.90 -13.32 5.36
C ALA A 71 -8.31 -13.53 4.82
N GLU A 72 -8.79 -12.55 4.07
CA GLU A 72 -10.03 -12.68 3.31
C GLU A 72 -9.74 -12.43 1.84
N VAL A 73 -10.33 -13.23 0.95
CA VAL A 73 -10.31 -12.96 -0.49
C VAL A 73 -11.70 -12.46 -0.86
N VAL A 74 -11.75 -11.24 -1.40
CA VAL A 74 -12.97 -10.57 -1.84
C VAL A 74 -12.95 -10.47 -3.36
N LEU A 75 -14.01 -10.96 -4.00
CA LEU A 75 -14.23 -10.84 -5.43
C LEU A 75 -14.98 -9.54 -5.74
N LYS A 76 -14.52 -8.82 -6.78
CA LYS A 76 -15.22 -7.70 -7.40
C LYS A 76 -15.51 -8.04 -8.85
N GLU A 77 -16.78 -8.06 -9.21
CA GLU A 77 -17.24 -8.33 -10.57
C GLU A 77 -17.40 -7.08 -11.42
N HIS A 78 -17.26 -7.25 -12.75
CA HIS A 78 -17.58 -6.26 -13.76
C HIS A 78 -18.23 -6.94 -14.97
N GLY A 79 -19.39 -6.46 -15.42
CA GLY A 79 -20.09 -7.01 -16.59
C GLY A 79 -20.52 -8.48 -16.45
N CYS A 80 -20.54 -9.04 -15.23
CA CYS A 80 -20.99 -10.39 -14.94
C CYS A 80 -21.72 -10.46 -13.61
N LEU A 81 -22.47 -11.54 -13.42
CA LEU A 81 -23.18 -11.89 -12.19
C LEU A 81 -22.51 -13.10 -11.55
N LEU A 82 -22.20 -12.99 -10.26
CA LEU A 82 -21.66 -14.10 -9.48
C LEU A 82 -22.78 -14.89 -8.82
N GLN A 83 -22.63 -16.21 -8.82
CA GLN A 83 -23.47 -17.16 -8.10
C GLN A 83 -22.58 -18.17 -7.37
N HIS A 84 -23.17 -18.93 -6.44
CA HIS A 84 -22.45 -20.02 -5.79
C HIS A 84 -22.19 -21.15 -6.79
N GLY A 85 -20.91 -21.49 -6.97
CA GLY A 85 -20.46 -22.61 -7.79
C GLY A 85 -20.66 -23.95 -7.08
N HIS A 86 -20.36 -25.04 -7.79
CA HIS A 86 -20.61 -26.39 -7.30
C HIS A 86 -19.89 -26.70 -5.97
N HIS A 87 -18.61 -26.30 -5.86
CA HIS A 87 -17.84 -26.55 -4.65
C HIS A 87 -18.41 -25.82 -3.42
N TYR A 88 -19.08 -24.67 -3.59
CA TYR A 88 -19.69 -24.01 -2.43
C TYR A 88 -20.69 -24.95 -1.73
N TYR A 89 -21.51 -25.66 -2.49
CA TYR A 89 -22.48 -26.59 -1.94
C TYR A 89 -21.81 -27.83 -1.35
N GLU A 90 -20.70 -28.29 -1.92
CA GLU A 90 -19.92 -29.41 -1.39
C GLU A 90 -19.30 -29.11 -0.01
N TYR A 91 -18.70 -27.92 0.14
CA TYR A 91 -17.96 -27.52 1.34
C TYR A 91 -18.85 -26.90 2.43
N PHE A 92 -19.91 -26.17 2.04
CA PHE A 92 -20.63 -25.29 2.98
C PHE A 92 -22.12 -25.55 3.08
N SER A 93 -22.73 -26.33 2.18
CA SER A 93 -24.15 -26.67 2.38
C SER A 93 -24.29 -27.68 3.51
N PRO A 94 -25.28 -27.49 4.40
CA PRO A 94 -25.59 -28.49 5.41
C PRO A 94 -25.97 -29.78 4.68
N ARG A 95 -25.10 -30.79 4.73
CA ARG A 95 -25.47 -32.12 4.26
C ARG A 95 -26.74 -32.50 5.02
N PRO A 96 -27.82 -32.95 4.35
CA PRO A 96 -28.93 -33.54 5.05
C PRO A 96 -28.36 -34.67 5.91
N ILE A 97 -28.55 -34.55 7.22
CA ILE A 97 -28.18 -35.62 8.14
C ILE A 97 -29.07 -36.79 7.76
N GLU A 98 -28.55 -37.74 6.98
CA GLU A 98 -29.18 -39.05 6.84
C GLU A 98 -29.19 -39.65 8.25
N LYS A 99 -30.34 -39.50 8.93
CA LYS A 99 -30.64 -40.25 10.15
C LYS A 99 -30.70 -41.72 9.74
N ARG A 100 -29.55 -42.39 9.73
CA ARG A 100 -29.51 -43.86 9.79
C ARG A 100 -30.09 -44.26 11.13
N TYR A 101 -31.39 -44.58 11.13
CA TYR A 101 -32.02 -45.36 12.18
C TYR A 101 -31.27 -46.68 12.27
N ILE A 102 -30.46 -46.86 13.31
CA ILE A 102 -29.99 -48.16 13.72
C ILE A 102 -31.08 -48.70 14.63
N GLU A 103 -31.94 -49.59 14.12
CA GLU A 103 -32.76 -50.45 14.96
C GLU A 103 -31.82 -51.38 15.72
N GLU A 104 -31.59 -51.08 17.01
CA GLU A 104 -30.89 -51.99 17.90
C GLU A 104 -31.83 -53.15 18.24
N ALA A 105 -31.60 -54.30 17.59
CA ALA A 105 -32.17 -55.57 18.04
C ALA A 105 -31.60 -55.92 19.42
N ASN A 106 -32.47 -55.90 20.42
CA ASN A 106 -32.19 -56.33 21.80
C ASN A 106 -31.64 -57.77 21.80
N THR A 107 -30.42 -57.94 22.32
CA THR A 107 -29.96 -59.24 22.81
C THR A 107 -29.93 -59.15 24.34
N GLU A 108 -30.95 -59.73 24.97
CA GLU A 108 -30.97 -59.99 26.40
C GLU A 108 -29.84 -60.96 26.75
N ARG A 109 -29.02 -60.61 27.74
CA ARG A 109 -28.21 -61.58 28.49
C ARG A 109 -28.40 -61.34 29.97
N GLU A 110 -29.10 -62.29 30.59
CA GLU A 110 -29.20 -62.51 32.02
C GLU A 110 -27.81 -62.66 32.66
N GLY A 111 -27.65 -62.10 33.85
CA GLY A 111 -26.52 -62.36 34.74
C GLY A 111 -27.01 -63.00 36.04
N SER A 112 -26.27 -63.98 36.54
CA SER A 112 -26.42 -64.51 37.90
C SER A 112 -25.09 -64.44 38.67
N LEU A 113 -25.24 -64.30 39.99
CA LEU A 113 -24.28 -63.85 41.01
C LEU A 113 -23.21 -64.89 41.43
N GLY A 114 -22.06 -64.37 41.87
CA GLY A 114 -21.28 -64.88 43.03
C GLY A 114 -20.69 -63.66 43.77
N GLN A 115 -21.10 -63.35 45.01
CA GLN A 115 -20.52 -63.83 46.28
C GLN A 115 -18.99 -63.85 46.30
N ASP A 116 -18.36 -62.71 46.64
CA ASP A 116 -17.58 -62.55 47.88
C ASP A 116 -16.77 -61.23 47.92
N GLY A 117 -16.54 -60.76 49.15
CA GLY A 117 -16.06 -59.44 49.57
C GLY A 117 -14.88 -58.81 48.84
N ASN A 118 -15.06 -57.55 48.44
CA ASN A 118 -14.37 -56.39 49.02
C ASN A 118 -14.75 -55.09 48.27
N LEU A 119 -15.10 -54.06 49.04
CA LEU A 119 -15.45 -52.74 48.54
C LEU A 119 -14.21 -52.01 47.99
N LEU A 120 -14.16 -51.82 46.67
CA LEU A 120 -13.46 -50.72 46.01
C LEU A 120 -14.52 -49.93 45.22
N PRO A 121 -14.45 -48.58 45.16
CA PRO A 121 -15.28 -47.82 44.24
C PRO A 121 -14.76 -48.03 42.82
N ARG A 122 -15.26 -49.07 42.15
CA ARG A 122 -15.19 -49.23 40.70
C ARG A 122 -16.28 -48.34 40.08
N ILE A 123 -15.88 -47.20 39.55
CA ILE A 123 -16.63 -46.53 38.48
C ILE A 123 -16.61 -47.50 37.29
N SER A 124 -17.78 -48.07 36.97
CA SER A 124 -17.91 -48.96 35.83
C SER A 124 -17.77 -48.17 34.53
N VAL A 125 -16.86 -48.65 33.70
CA VAL A 125 -16.65 -48.32 32.29
C VAL A 125 -17.99 -48.24 31.56
N ARG A 126 -18.35 -47.05 31.08
CA ARG A 126 -19.39 -46.89 30.05
C ARG A 126 -18.78 -47.39 28.74
N GLY A 127 -19.29 -48.52 28.29
CA GLY A 127 -18.86 -49.21 27.09
C GLY A 127 -18.82 -48.31 25.87
N VAL A 128 -17.70 -48.41 25.17
CA VAL A 128 -17.47 -47.95 23.82
C VAL A 128 -18.51 -48.58 22.90
N LYS A 129 -19.55 -47.82 22.51
CA LYS A 129 -20.24 -48.06 21.24
C LYS A 129 -19.61 -47.14 20.19
N LYS A 130 -18.81 -47.80 19.37
CA LYS A 130 -18.16 -47.34 18.15
C LYS A 130 -19.24 -46.95 17.14
N GLY A 131 -19.86 -45.78 17.32
CA GLY A 131 -20.75 -45.16 16.35
C GLY A 131 -19.91 -44.55 15.24
N LEU A 132 -20.18 -44.98 14.01
CA LEU A 132 -19.45 -44.68 12.78
C LEU A 132 -18.89 -43.24 12.74
N LYS A 133 -17.56 -43.15 12.65
CA LYS A 133 -16.88 -42.01 12.06
C LYS A 133 -17.34 -41.91 10.62
N SER A 134 -18.34 -41.09 10.35
CA SER A 134 -18.47 -40.42 9.07
C SER A 134 -17.18 -39.61 8.92
N ALA A 135 -16.28 -40.07 8.05
CA ALA A 135 -15.12 -39.33 7.63
C ALA A 135 -15.59 -38.09 6.83
N ALA A 136 -16.15 -37.11 7.53
CA ALA A 136 -16.02 -35.73 7.11
C ALA A 136 -14.55 -35.40 7.38
N TRP A 137 -13.81 -35.09 6.33
CA TRP A 137 -12.44 -34.64 6.44
C TRP A 137 -12.37 -33.51 7.47
N ASP A 138 -11.56 -33.73 8.50
CA ASP A 138 -11.29 -32.81 9.58
C ASP A 138 -10.30 -31.74 9.07
N ASP A 139 -10.68 -31.00 8.02
CA ASP A 139 -9.94 -29.84 7.50
C ASP A 139 -10.23 -28.58 8.36
N SER A 140 -10.66 -28.81 9.61
CA SER A 140 -11.14 -27.82 10.58
C SER A 140 -10.00 -27.02 11.25
N ASP A 141 -8.74 -27.36 10.98
CA ASP A 141 -7.61 -26.69 11.61
C ASP A 141 -7.36 -25.28 11.04
N ILE A 142 -7.58 -25.06 9.74
CA ILE A 142 -7.15 -23.83 9.05
C ILE A 142 -8.30 -22.81 8.88
N GLY A 143 -9.50 -23.11 9.39
CA GLY A 143 -10.56 -22.10 9.55
C GLY A 143 -11.07 -21.49 8.25
N PHE A 144 -11.12 -22.27 7.16
CA PHE A 144 -11.66 -21.83 5.87
C PHE A 144 -13.19 -21.63 5.93
N ARG A 145 -13.68 -20.46 5.54
CA ARG A 145 -15.09 -20.06 5.64
C ARG A 145 -15.54 -19.27 4.41
N HIS A 146 -16.79 -19.41 4.00
CA HIS A 146 -17.42 -18.64 2.92
C HIS A 146 -18.63 -17.87 3.49
N PRO A 147 -18.39 -16.75 4.21
CA PRO A 147 -19.46 -16.06 4.93
C PRO A 147 -20.45 -15.32 4.02
N GLU A 148 -20.03 -14.95 2.81
CA GLU A 148 -20.82 -14.15 1.88
C GLU A 148 -20.48 -14.57 0.44
N LEU A 149 -21.42 -14.39 -0.48
CA LEU A 149 -21.27 -14.77 -1.89
C LEU A 149 -19.93 -14.34 -2.52
N ARG A 150 -19.40 -13.17 -2.19
CA ARG A 150 -18.16 -12.64 -2.80
C ARG A 150 -16.91 -12.83 -1.95
N THR A 151 -17.01 -13.49 -0.80
CA THR A 151 -15.98 -13.44 0.23
C THR A 151 -15.65 -14.83 0.74
N VAL A 152 -14.37 -15.16 0.77
CA VAL A 152 -13.83 -16.30 1.53
C VAL A 152 -12.84 -15.82 2.57
N ILE A 153 -12.80 -16.50 3.70
CA ILE A 153 -11.88 -16.24 4.79
C ILE A 153 -11.04 -17.50 5.00
N VAL A 154 -9.73 -17.32 5.16
CA VAL A 154 -8.76 -18.37 5.49
C VAL A 154 -8.10 -18.00 6.81
N GLY A 155 -8.00 -18.95 7.74
CA GLY A 155 -7.35 -18.76 9.03
C GLY A 155 -8.29 -18.38 10.17
N ASP A 156 -7.71 -18.33 11.35
CA ASP A 156 -8.33 -17.77 12.54
C ASP A 156 -7.27 -17.08 13.38
N TRP A 157 -7.22 -15.75 13.33
CA TRP A 157 -6.20 -14.96 14.02
C TRP A 157 -6.19 -15.21 15.53
N ARG A 158 -7.31 -15.65 16.12
CA ARG A 158 -7.44 -15.94 17.55
C ARG A 158 -6.72 -17.22 17.96
N LYS A 159 -6.51 -18.16 17.02
CA LYS A 159 -5.72 -19.38 17.26
C LYS A 159 -4.20 -19.09 17.27
N GLY A 160 -3.77 -17.89 16.85
CA GLY A 160 -2.37 -17.46 16.84
C GLY A 160 -1.47 -18.19 15.81
N SER A 161 -2.02 -19.09 15.01
CA SER A 161 -1.26 -19.86 14.02
C SER A 161 -1.11 -19.06 12.72
N ALA A 162 0.12 -19.02 12.18
CA ALA A 162 0.39 -18.42 10.89
C ALA A 162 -0.12 -19.29 9.74
N LEU A 163 -0.65 -18.66 8.70
CA LEU A 163 -0.97 -19.29 7.43
C LEU A 163 0.33 -19.65 6.71
N SER A 164 0.44 -20.88 6.22
CA SER A 164 1.59 -21.35 5.46
C SER A 164 1.18 -22.35 4.37
N GLY A 165 1.63 -22.12 3.14
CA GLY A 165 1.25 -22.92 1.97
C GLY A 165 0.03 -22.38 1.24
N THR A 166 -0.57 -23.22 0.39
CA THR A 166 -1.68 -22.84 -0.50
C THR A 166 -3.02 -23.25 0.07
N PHE A 167 -3.94 -22.29 0.19
CA PHE A 167 -5.29 -22.45 0.71
C PHE A 167 -6.35 -21.70 -0.08
N PRO A 168 -7.54 -22.28 -0.14
CA PRO A 168 -7.78 -23.71 -0.40
C PRO A 168 -7.08 -24.15 -1.70
N ARG A 169 -6.74 -25.44 -1.84
CA ARG A 169 -6.21 -25.96 -3.12
C ARG A 169 -7.34 -26.00 -4.15
N THR A 170 -7.32 -25.05 -5.08
CA THR A 170 -8.20 -24.99 -6.26
C THR A 170 -9.68 -24.89 -5.90
N TYR A 171 -10.05 -23.90 -5.10
CA TYR A 171 -11.45 -23.69 -4.74
C TYR A 171 -12.24 -23.07 -5.88
N SER A 172 -13.34 -23.70 -6.25
CA SER A 172 -14.23 -23.26 -7.33
C SER A 172 -15.64 -22.95 -6.81
N GLY A 173 -15.69 -22.05 -5.83
CA GLY A 173 -16.93 -21.69 -5.14
C GLY A 173 -17.85 -20.73 -5.89
N TRP A 174 -17.48 -20.31 -7.11
CA TRP A 174 -18.18 -19.25 -7.83
C TRP A 174 -18.43 -19.63 -9.27
N LEU A 175 -19.66 -19.37 -9.71
CA LEU A 175 -20.08 -19.41 -11.11
C LEU A 175 -20.32 -17.97 -11.55
N ALA A 176 -19.74 -17.58 -12.68
CA ALA A 176 -19.91 -16.25 -13.26
C ALA A 176 -20.67 -16.34 -14.58
N SER A 177 -21.78 -15.61 -14.66
CA SER A 177 -22.60 -15.52 -15.87
C SER A 177 -22.42 -14.12 -16.47
N ARG A 178 -22.07 -14.03 -17.75
CA ARG A 178 -21.89 -12.74 -18.43
C ARG A 178 -23.24 -12.01 -18.52
N SER A 179 -23.27 -10.74 -18.14
CA SER A 179 -24.49 -9.93 -18.25
C SER A 179 -24.80 -9.58 -19.71
N ASN A 180 -23.76 -9.43 -20.54
CA ASN A 180 -23.85 -9.20 -21.96
C ASN A 180 -22.75 -9.99 -22.70
N GLY A 181 -23.14 -10.82 -23.68
CA GLY A 181 -22.21 -11.60 -24.51
C GLY A 181 -21.34 -10.75 -25.45
N SER A 182 -21.73 -9.51 -25.72
CA SER A 182 -20.99 -8.58 -26.58
C SER A 182 -20.08 -7.62 -25.83
N GLU A 183 -20.05 -7.63 -24.50
CA GLU A 183 -19.16 -6.77 -23.71
C GLU A 183 -18.18 -7.62 -22.92
N ALA A 184 -16.96 -7.12 -22.76
CA ALA A 184 -15.99 -7.80 -21.91
C ALA A 184 -16.46 -7.78 -20.45
N SER A 185 -16.22 -8.88 -19.76
CA SER A 185 -16.58 -9.06 -18.36
C SER A 185 -15.36 -9.54 -17.59
N GLY A 186 -15.37 -9.43 -16.27
CA GLY A 186 -14.25 -9.89 -15.48
C GLY A 186 -14.49 -9.90 -14.00
N VAL A 187 -13.56 -10.54 -13.31
CA VAL A 187 -13.56 -10.67 -11.85
C VAL A 187 -12.17 -10.31 -11.34
N LEU A 188 -12.12 -9.50 -10.30
CA LEU A 188 -10.91 -9.15 -9.57
C LEU A 188 -10.97 -9.78 -8.18
N ALA A 189 -10.04 -10.67 -7.88
CA ALA A 189 -9.82 -11.17 -6.53
C ALA A 189 -8.81 -10.27 -5.79
N LYS A 190 -9.19 -9.80 -4.59
CA LYS A 190 -8.31 -9.07 -3.69
C LYS A 190 -8.10 -9.87 -2.42
N LEU A 191 -6.85 -10.18 -2.10
CA LEU A 191 -6.46 -10.78 -0.83
C LEU A 191 -6.20 -9.66 0.17
N ASN A 192 -7.10 -9.54 1.13
CA ASN A 192 -7.10 -8.50 2.15
C ASN A 192 -6.77 -9.06 3.54
N VAL A 193 -6.23 -8.20 4.38
CA VAL A 193 -5.97 -8.48 5.80
C VAL A 193 -6.38 -7.29 6.66
N ARG A 194 -6.71 -7.58 7.92
CA ARG A 194 -6.89 -6.57 8.97
C ARG A 194 -5.59 -6.40 9.75
N LYS A 195 -5.44 -5.27 10.44
CA LYS A 195 -4.23 -4.96 11.24
C LYS A 195 -3.83 -6.12 12.17
N ASN A 196 -4.77 -6.65 12.94
CA ASN A 196 -4.53 -7.72 13.92
C ASN A 196 -4.34 -9.10 13.29
N TRP A 197 -4.46 -9.23 11.97
CA TRP A 197 -4.18 -10.47 11.25
C TRP A 197 -2.74 -10.53 10.73
N ILE A 198 -2.04 -9.40 10.72
CA ILE A 198 -0.62 -9.29 10.43
C ILE A 198 0.14 -9.41 11.76
N GLU A 199 1.17 -10.25 11.78
CA GLU A 199 2.12 -10.30 12.89
C GLU A 199 3.54 -10.04 12.38
N ILE A 200 4.29 -9.27 13.19
CA ILE A 200 5.73 -9.09 12.99
C ILE A 200 6.45 -10.08 13.90
N ARG A 201 7.04 -11.12 13.31
CA ARG A 201 7.81 -12.12 14.06
C ARG A 201 9.11 -11.56 14.59
N ARG A 202 9.81 -10.83 13.72
CA ARG A 202 11.14 -10.35 13.99
C ARG A 202 11.36 -9.03 13.28
N VAL A 203 12.04 -8.13 13.98
CA VAL A 203 12.61 -6.93 13.41
C VAL A 203 14.12 -7.14 13.33
N GLU A 204 14.71 -6.96 12.17
CA GLU A 204 16.15 -7.03 11.95
C GLU A 204 16.69 -5.68 11.49
N VAL A 205 17.97 -5.48 11.74
CA VAL A 205 18.67 -4.25 11.34
C VAL A 205 19.32 -4.53 9.99
N GLY A 206 18.87 -3.86 8.93
CA GLY A 206 19.50 -4.00 7.61
C GLY A 206 20.94 -3.50 7.62
N ASP A 207 21.20 -2.35 8.27
CA ASP A 207 22.56 -1.84 8.50
C ASP A 207 22.72 -1.27 9.92
N ALA A 208 23.59 -1.92 10.70
CA ALA A 208 23.94 -1.57 12.08
C ALA A 208 24.50 -0.15 12.24
N LYS A 209 25.10 0.42 11.18
CA LYS A 209 25.73 1.76 11.23
C LYS A 209 24.69 2.89 11.17
N THR A 210 23.49 2.60 10.70
CA THR A 210 22.41 3.59 10.57
C THR A 210 21.93 4.07 11.94
N ALA A 211 21.26 5.24 11.98
CA ALA A 211 20.72 5.77 13.23
C ALA A 211 19.71 4.81 13.87
N ILE A 212 18.83 4.22 13.06
CA ILE A 212 17.84 3.23 13.52
C ILE A 212 18.52 1.93 13.92
N GLY A 213 19.51 1.46 13.15
CA GLY A 213 20.25 0.25 13.49
C GLY A 213 20.93 0.34 14.85
N ARG A 214 21.60 1.46 15.12
CA ARG A 214 22.18 1.76 16.44
C ARG A 214 21.13 1.84 17.54
N ALA A 215 19.98 2.45 17.28
CA ALA A 215 18.89 2.55 18.26
C ALA A 215 18.30 1.17 18.60
N ILE A 216 18.06 0.30 17.61
CA ILE A 216 17.59 -1.07 17.83
C ILE A 216 18.62 -1.88 18.63
N GLN A 217 19.90 -1.79 18.29
CA GLN A 217 20.97 -2.46 19.04
C GLN A 217 21.07 -1.94 20.48
N SER A 218 20.94 -0.64 20.67
CA SER A 218 20.91 -0.02 22.01
C SER A 218 19.77 -0.59 22.85
N VAL A 219 18.54 -0.64 22.32
CA VAL A 219 17.39 -1.24 23.01
C VAL A 219 17.62 -2.72 23.32
N ARG A 220 18.19 -3.49 22.37
CA ARG A 220 18.50 -4.92 22.56
C ARG A 220 19.58 -5.18 23.60
N SER A 221 20.49 -4.23 23.80
CA SER A 221 21.54 -4.32 24.83
C SER A 221 21.03 -4.07 26.25
N LEU A 222 19.81 -3.54 26.40
CA LEU A 222 19.15 -3.39 27.70
C LEU A 222 18.75 -4.75 28.29
N SER A 223 18.49 -4.77 29.59
CA SER A 223 17.97 -5.97 30.25
C SER A 223 16.62 -6.41 29.64
N PRO A 224 16.31 -7.73 29.59
CA PRO A 224 15.07 -8.23 29.00
C PRO A 224 13.79 -7.57 29.52
N LYS A 225 13.77 -7.20 30.81
CA LYS A 225 12.64 -6.49 31.44
C LYS A 225 12.38 -5.10 30.85
N ARG A 226 13.41 -4.43 30.33
CA ARG A 226 13.32 -3.09 29.70
C ARG A 226 13.22 -3.18 28.18
N SER A 227 13.93 -4.13 27.56
CA SER A 227 13.96 -4.27 26.11
C SER A 227 12.68 -4.88 25.56
N ALA A 228 12.08 -5.88 26.23
CA ALA A 228 10.90 -6.58 25.71
C ALA A 228 9.68 -5.68 25.50
N PRO A 229 9.22 -4.87 26.49
CA PRO A 229 8.05 -4.00 26.28
C PRO A 229 8.28 -2.94 25.19
N LYS A 230 9.50 -2.41 25.11
CA LYS A 230 9.87 -1.41 24.11
C LYS A 230 9.90 -2.00 22.69
N MET A 231 10.45 -3.21 22.53
CA MET A 231 10.48 -3.91 21.25
C MET A 231 9.10 -4.41 20.82
N GLU A 232 8.22 -4.77 21.76
CA GLU A 232 6.83 -5.12 21.49
C GLU A 232 6.07 -3.91 20.91
N LEU A 233 6.09 -2.77 21.60
CA LEU A 233 5.47 -1.54 21.13
C LEU A 233 6.10 -1.02 19.83
N PHE A 234 7.40 -1.22 19.64
CA PHE A 234 8.06 -0.93 18.37
C PHE A 234 7.53 -1.81 17.23
N SER A 235 7.36 -3.11 17.47
CA SER A 235 6.81 -4.06 16.50
C SER A 235 5.35 -3.72 16.18
N ASP A 236 4.57 -3.29 17.17
CA ASP A 236 3.20 -2.79 16.98
C ASP A 236 3.14 -1.54 16.11
N LEU A 237 4.06 -0.60 16.31
CA LEU A 237 4.15 0.62 15.52
C LEU A 237 4.53 0.32 14.08
N VAL A 238 5.50 -0.58 13.89
CA VAL A 238 5.91 -1.03 12.56
C VAL A 238 4.75 -1.74 11.85
N ARG A 239 4.02 -2.61 12.55
CA ARG A 239 2.80 -3.24 12.04
C ARG A 239 1.76 -2.22 11.60
N GLU A 240 1.51 -1.17 12.39
CA GLU A 240 0.62 -0.07 12.01
C GLU A 240 1.08 0.60 10.71
N LEU A 241 2.36 0.95 10.63
CA LEU A 241 2.92 1.65 9.47
C LEU A 241 2.85 0.82 8.18
N ILE A 242 3.07 -0.50 8.27
CA ILE A 242 2.91 -1.43 7.16
C ILE A 242 1.44 -1.50 6.75
N TYR A 243 0.56 -1.71 7.72
CA TYR A 243 -0.87 -1.81 7.50
C TYR A 243 -1.42 -0.57 6.78
N LEU A 244 -1.13 0.63 7.28
CA LEU A 244 -1.61 1.89 6.70
C LEU A 244 -1.12 2.17 5.27
N GLN A 245 0.04 1.65 4.88
CA GLN A 245 0.55 1.80 3.51
C GLN A 245 -0.10 0.84 2.52
N LEU A 246 -0.55 -0.32 3.02
CA LEU A 246 -1.22 -1.34 2.23
C LEU A 246 -2.73 -1.10 2.13
N GLN A 247 -3.25 -0.11 2.85
CA GLN A 247 -4.64 0.33 2.75
C GLN A 247 -4.90 1.11 1.46
N SER A 248 -6.05 0.83 0.85
CA SER A 248 -6.59 1.69 -0.19
C SER A 248 -7.36 2.87 0.42
N SER A 249 -7.45 3.98 -0.30
CA SER A 249 -8.14 5.18 0.20
C SER A 249 -9.63 4.99 0.46
N ASP A 250 -10.24 3.98 -0.16
CA ASP A 250 -11.64 3.59 -0.01
C ASP A 250 -11.87 2.57 1.13
N GLN A 251 -10.83 1.94 1.68
CA GLN A 251 -10.96 0.88 2.69
C GLN A 251 -10.06 1.16 3.90
N LYS A 252 -10.65 1.72 4.96
CA LYS A 252 -9.95 2.07 6.20
C LYS A 252 -9.68 0.90 7.15
N ASP A 253 -10.34 -0.22 6.93
CA ASP A 253 -10.27 -1.40 7.81
C ASP A 253 -9.61 -2.61 7.15
N LEU A 254 -9.15 -2.47 5.90
CA LEU A 254 -8.56 -3.55 5.12
C LEU A 254 -7.31 -3.07 4.37
N ALA A 255 -6.25 -3.87 4.46
CA ALA A 255 -5.05 -3.74 3.66
C ALA A 255 -5.04 -4.83 2.58
N THR A 256 -4.76 -4.47 1.32
CA THR A 256 -4.66 -5.44 0.21
C THR A 256 -3.22 -5.92 0.07
N LEU A 257 -2.97 -7.21 0.26
CA LEU A 257 -1.63 -7.80 0.13
C LEU A 257 -1.33 -8.28 -1.29
N ALA A 258 -2.33 -8.77 -2.00
CA ALA A 258 -2.21 -9.29 -3.35
C ALA A 258 -3.54 -9.16 -4.09
N ALA A 259 -3.48 -9.13 -5.41
CA ALA A 259 -4.68 -9.15 -6.25
C ALA A 259 -4.40 -9.85 -7.58
N ALA A 260 -5.45 -10.45 -8.14
CA ALA A 260 -5.44 -11.10 -9.44
C ALA A 260 -6.77 -10.87 -10.16
N GLY A 261 -6.69 -10.63 -11.47
CA GLY A 261 -7.83 -10.38 -12.33
C GLY A 261 -8.02 -11.50 -13.34
N LEU A 262 -9.27 -11.71 -13.75
CA LEU A 262 -9.67 -12.55 -14.85
C LEU A 262 -10.56 -11.72 -15.76
N VAL A 263 -10.21 -11.60 -17.04
CA VAL A 263 -11.02 -10.92 -18.05
C VAL A 263 -11.49 -11.93 -19.09
N VAL A 264 -12.78 -11.84 -19.43
CA VAL A 264 -13.45 -12.64 -20.46
C VAL A 264 -13.85 -11.71 -21.59
N ALA A 265 -13.21 -11.86 -22.74
CA ALA A 265 -13.48 -11.08 -23.94
C ALA A 265 -14.75 -11.56 -24.67
N GLU A 266 -15.21 -10.77 -25.65
CA GLU A 266 -16.46 -10.99 -26.41
C GLU A 266 -16.59 -12.41 -26.99
N ARG A 267 -15.49 -13.05 -27.40
CA ARG A 267 -15.46 -14.41 -27.97
C ARG A 267 -15.18 -15.54 -26.96
N GLY A 268 -15.36 -15.28 -25.67
CA GLY A 268 -15.09 -16.27 -24.61
C GLY A 268 -13.61 -16.57 -24.38
N ALA A 269 -12.71 -15.75 -24.95
CA ALA A 269 -11.28 -15.83 -24.68
C ALA A 269 -10.99 -15.28 -23.28
N PHE A 270 -10.25 -16.05 -22.50
CA PHE A 270 -9.86 -15.69 -21.15
C PHE A 270 -8.46 -15.10 -21.12
N ARG A 271 -8.31 -14.03 -20.36
CA ARG A 271 -7.01 -13.44 -20.07
C ARG A 271 -6.85 -13.27 -18.56
N PRO A 272 -5.97 -14.05 -17.91
CA PRO A 272 -5.56 -13.73 -16.56
C PRO A 272 -4.77 -12.43 -16.57
N ILE A 273 -5.05 -11.57 -15.60
CA ILE A 273 -4.29 -10.36 -15.32
C ILE A 273 -3.64 -10.59 -13.97
N ALA A 274 -2.35 -10.85 -13.98
CA ALA A 274 -1.56 -10.87 -12.75
C ALA A 274 -1.12 -9.45 -12.42
N ALA A 275 -1.11 -9.10 -11.13
CA ALA A 275 -0.40 -7.92 -10.67
C ALA A 275 1.05 -7.96 -11.14
N GLN A 276 1.58 -6.82 -11.60
CA GLN A 276 3.00 -6.72 -11.96
C GLN A 276 3.85 -7.16 -10.77
N ALA A 277 4.81 -8.05 -11.02
CA ALA A 277 5.70 -8.58 -10.00
C ALA A 277 6.73 -7.51 -9.61
N SER A 278 6.31 -6.49 -8.87
CA SER A 278 7.21 -5.55 -8.20
C SER A 278 7.15 -5.81 -6.71
N LYS A 279 8.32 -5.88 -6.05
CA LYS A 279 8.37 -5.81 -4.59
C LYS A 279 7.78 -4.48 -4.16
N CYS A 280 6.67 -4.50 -3.44
CA CYS A 280 6.13 -3.29 -2.85
C CYS A 280 7.19 -2.75 -1.89
N ARG A 281 7.71 -1.55 -2.20
CA ARG A 281 8.66 -0.87 -1.31
C ARG A 281 7.85 -0.11 -0.28
N LEU A 282 7.87 -0.60 0.95
CA LEU A 282 7.24 0.08 2.06
C LEU A 282 8.18 1.16 2.62
N GLU A 283 7.63 2.33 2.89
CA GLU A 283 8.32 3.48 3.46
C GLU A 283 7.83 3.74 4.88
N ALA A 284 8.74 3.76 5.85
CA ALA A 284 8.40 4.07 7.24
C ALA A 284 9.05 5.39 7.65
N PRO A 285 8.35 6.34 8.30
CA PRO A 285 8.98 7.57 8.77
C PRO A 285 10.09 7.26 9.79
N GLY A 286 11.35 7.40 9.41
CA GLY A 286 12.48 7.02 10.27
C GLY A 286 12.49 7.74 11.62
N HIS A 287 12.05 9.00 11.67
CA HIS A 287 11.94 9.75 12.91
C HIS A 287 10.83 9.23 13.84
N VAL A 288 9.73 8.68 13.32
CA VAL A 288 8.67 8.06 14.13
C VAL A 288 9.24 6.81 14.79
N LEU A 289 9.93 5.98 14.01
CA LEU A 289 10.60 4.78 14.51
C LEU A 289 11.67 5.11 15.56
N LEU A 290 12.52 6.12 15.30
CA LEU A 290 13.55 6.56 16.25
C LEU A 290 12.96 7.11 17.54
N ARG A 291 11.87 7.87 17.49
CA ARG A 291 11.20 8.39 18.69
C ARG A 291 10.67 7.28 19.58
N MET A 292 10.11 6.22 18.98
CA MET A 292 9.68 5.04 19.72
C MET A 292 10.85 4.31 20.38
N LEU A 293 11.94 4.07 19.64
CA LEU A 293 13.14 3.40 20.16
C LEU A 293 13.84 4.21 21.25
N ASN A 294 13.78 5.55 21.17
CA ASN A 294 14.37 6.47 22.15
C ASN A 294 13.37 6.90 23.24
N ALA A 295 12.19 6.27 23.32
CA ALA A 295 11.21 6.60 24.36
C ALA A 295 11.85 6.43 25.76
N PRO A 296 11.65 7.38 26.69
CA PRO A 296 12.12 7.23 28.07
C PRO A 296 11.50 5.99 28.73
N ASP A 297 12.22 5.39 29.67
CA ASP A 297 11.68 4.25 30.41
C ASP A 297 10.43 4.66 31.20
N GLY A 298 9.39 3.84 31.13
CA GLY A 298 8.09 4.12 31.74
C GLY A 298 7.20 5.05 30.92
N ALA A 299 7.70 5.65 29.84
CA ALA A 299 6.95 6.51 28.93
C ALA A 299 6.72 5.88 27.54
N GLU A 300 7.06 4.60 27.36
CA GLU A 300 7.00 3.91 26.06
C GLU A 300 5.58 3.88 25.51
N ARG A 301 4.60 3.53 26.35
CA ARG A 301 3.20 3.43 25.93
C ARG A 301 2.62 4.79 25.52
N ALA A 302 2.85 5.82 26.34
CA ALA A 302 2.41 7.18 26.03
C ALA A 302 3.06 7.71 24.74
N THR A 303 4.34 7.38 24.52
CA THR A 303 5.05 7.70 23.27
C THR A 303 4.43 6.98 22.08
N TYR A 304 4.15 5.68 22.21
CA TYR A 304 3.48 4.89 21.17
C TYR A 304 2.10 5.48 20.82
N ASP A 305 1.23 5.74 21.80
CA ASP A 305 -0.12 6.27 21.55
C ASP A 305 -0.09 7.66 20.88
N ALA A 306 0.89 8.51 21.25
CA ALA A 306 1.12 9.80 20.59
C ALA A 306 1.59 9.64 19.13
N LEU A 307 2.51 8.71 18.87
CA LEU A 307 3.02 8.44 17.52
C LEU A 307 1.94 7.82 16.62
N ILE A 308 1.10 6.93 17.14
CA ILE A 308 -0.04 6.37 16.39
C ILE A 308 -1.00 7.50 15.98
N SER A 309 -1.31 8.41 16.90
CA SER A 309 -2.15 9.58 16.61
C SER A 309 -1.54 10.47 15.52
N GLU A 310 -0.22 10.72 15.58
CA GLU A 310 0.53 11.45 14.56
C GLU A 310 0.48 10.74 13.19
N VAL A 311 0.69 9.44 13.15
CA VAL A 311 0.68 8.63 11.93
C VAL A 311 -0.70 8.63 11.27
N HIS A 312 -1.78 8.46 12.04
CA HIS A 312 -3.14 8.57 11.50
C HIS A 312 -3.45 9.99 11.02
N ALA A 313 -3.00 11.02 11.75
CA ALA A 313 -3.13 12.40 11.33
C ALA A 313 -2.43 12.69 9.98
N LEU A 314 -1.28 12.05 9.75
CA LEU A 314 -0.54 12.10 8.49
C LEU A 314 -1.26 11.35 7.34
N GLN A 315 -1.99 10.28 7.63
CA GLN A 315 -2.74 9.55 6.61
C GLN A 315 -3.93 10.40 6.09
N VAL A 316 -4.58 11.16 6.98
CA VAL A 316 -5.68 12.08 6.61
C VAL A 316 -5.20 13.22 5.71
N SER A 317 -3.96 13.68 5.86
CA SER A 317 -3.38 14.74 5.01
C SER A 317 -2.77 14.24 3.69
N GLY A 318 -2.65 12.93 3.48
CA GLY A 318 -2.20 12.31 2.22
C GLY A 318 -3.34 11.87 1.29
N GLY A 319 -4.61 12.08 1.68
CA GLY A 319 -5.79 11.52 1.02
C GLY A 319 -6.38 12.35 -0.13
N SER A 320 -6.12 13.65 -0.20
CA SER A 320 -6.62 14.49 -1.31
C SER A 320 -5.59 14.59 -2.41
N ASP A 321 -5.99 14.44 -3.67
CA ASP A 321 -5.08 14.67 -4.78
C ASP A 321 -4.58 16.12 -4.76
N PHE A 322 -3.34 16.30 -4.32
CA PHE A 322 -2.75 17.61 -4.08
C PHE A 322 -2.33 18.25 -5.40
N PHE A 323 -3.07 19.25 -5.86
CA PHE A 323 -2.69 20.05 -7.03
C PHE A 323 -2.40 21.48 -6.59
N PRO A 324 -1.12 21.83 -6.39
CA PRO A 324 -0.78 23.17 -6.01
C PRO A 324 -1.24 24.14 -7.10
N LEU A 325 -1.88 25.22 -6.68
CA LEU A 325 -2.26 26.36 -7.53
C LEU A 325 -1.33 27.56 -7.31
N VAL A 326 -0.36 27.41 -6.40
CA VAL A 326 0.54 28.45 -5.93
C VAL A 326 1.98 27.89 -5.93
N PRO A 327 3.00 28.69 -6.30
CA PRO A 327 4.40 28.26 -6.23
C PRO A 327 4.84 27.81 -4.84
N TYR A 328 5.69 26.78 -4.79
CA TYR A 328 6.23 26.20 -3.55
C TYR A 328 6.81 27.26 -2.61
N ALA A 329 7.69 28.12 -3.14
CA ALA A 329 8.39 29.14 -2.34
C ALA A 329 7.43 30.09 -1.62
N ARG A 330 6.30 30.41 -2.25
CA ARG A 330 5.26 31.27 -1.65
C ARG A 330 4.53 30.55 -0.52
N VAL A 331 4.16 29.29 -0.71
CA VAL A 331 3.48 28.51 0.35
C VAL A 331 4.42 28.23 1.53
N LEU A 332 5.70 27.94 1.26
CA LEU A 332 6.71 27.79 2.29
C LEU A 332 6.91 29.09 3.08
N ASP A 333 7.06 30.25 2.41
CA ASP A 333 7.18 31.55 3.09
C ASP A 333 6.00 31.84 4.01
N VAL A 334 4.77 31.61 3.52
CA VAL A 334 3.56 31.74 4.33
C VAL A 334 3.61 30.80 5.54
N TYR A 335 3.98 29.53 5.37
CA TYR A 335 4.09 28.59 6.48
C TYR A 335 5.15 28.99 7.51
N LEU A 336 6.30 29.50 7.06
CA LEU A 336 7.35 30.03 7.94
C LEU A 336 6.89 31.27 8.72
N ARG A 337 6.12 32.17 8.09
CA ARG A 337 5.50 33.31 8.77
C ARG A 337 4.49 32.85 9.83
N LEU A 338 3.63 31.89 9.49
CA LEU A 338 2.65 31.37 10.44
C LEU A 338 3.31 30.69 11.63
N THR A 339 4.32 29.85 11.42
CA THR A 339 5.04 29.14 12.48
C THR A 339 5.97 30.03 13.32
N SER A 340 6.37 31.20 12.81
CA SER A 340 7.11 32.20 13.59
C SER A 340 6.22 33.16 14.36
N LYS A 341 4.97 33.37 13.91
CA LYS A 341 3.99 34.25 14.56
C LYS A 341 3.11 33.53 15.57
N PHE A 342 2.77 32.29 15.29
CA PHE A 342 1.87 31.50 16.13
C PHE A 342 2.64 30.33 16.70
N GLU A 343 2.48 30.13 18.00
CA GLU A 343 3.05 28.97 18.69
C GLU A 343 2.40 27.69 18.13
N ILE A 344 3.25 26.79 17.64
CA ILE A 344 2.79 25.54 17.01
C ILE A 344 2.05 24.70 18.05
N GLY A 345 0.82 24.32 17.76
CA GLY A 345 -0.01 23.53 18.68
C GLY A 345 -0.59 24.31 19.86
N ALA A 346 -0.42 25.64 19.92
CA ALA A 346 -1.21 26.48 20.82
C ALA A 346 -2.69 26.51 20.36
N GLY A 347 -3.59 26.90 21.28
CA GLY A 347 -5.03 26.88 21.07
C GLY A 347 -5.51 27.60 19.79
N ALA A 348 -6.75 27.33 19.39
CA ALA A 348 -7.31 27.79 18.13
C ALA A 348 -7.12 29.31 17.89
N ILE A 349 -6.51 29.66 16.75
CA ILE A 349 -6.26 31.03 16.31
C ILE A 349 -7.45 31.51 15.49
N ASP A 350 -7.89 32.75 15.65
CA ASP A 350 -8.94 33.30 14.78
C ASP A 350 -8.54 33.18 13.30
N ALA A 351 -9.43 32.60 12.48
CA ALA A 351 -9.23 32.41 11.05
C ALA A 351 -8.95 33.73 10.33
N ALA A 352 -9.59 34.83 10.78
CA ALA A 352 -9.35 36.17 10.23
C ALA A 352 -7.88 36.58 10.39
N LYS A 353 -7.29 36.33 11.56
CA LYS A 353 -5.88 36.63 11.85
C LYS A 353 -4.94 35.78 11.03
N VAL A 354 -5.25 34.50 10.80
CA VAL A 354 -4.41 33.65 9.94
C VAL A 354 -4.41 34.15 8.49
N LEU A 355 -5.56 34.62 7.99
CA LEU A 355 -5.71 35.18 6.64
C LEU A 355 -4.98 36.52 6.44
N GLU A 356 -4.62 37.25 7.50
CA GLU A 356 -3.74 38.43 7.39
C GLU A 356 -2.32 38.07 6.91
N TYR A 357 -1.86 36.85 7.23
CA TYR A 357 -0.52 36.36 6.87
C TYR A 357 -0.53 35.39 5.69
N CYS A 358 -1.72 35.02 5.22
CA CYS A 358 -1.91 33.91 4.30
C CYS A 358 -3.01 34.22 3.29
N ASP A 359 -2.67 34.27 2.00
CA ASP A 359 -3.69 34.37 0.97
C ASP A 359 -4.56 33.09 0.91
N LYS A 360 -5.82 33.23 0.48
CA LYS A 360 -6.81 32.14 0.46
C LYS A 360 -6.30 30.88 -0.26
N LYS A 361 -5.49 31.01 -1.33
CA LYS A 361 -4.98 29.84 -2.06
C LYS A 361 -3.89 29.13 -1.26
N SER A 362 -2.95 29.88 -0.69
CA SER A 362 -1.93 29.33 0.22
C SER A 362 -2.59 28.68 1.44
N PHE A 363 -3.65 29.28 2.00
CA PHE A 363 -4.40 28.73 3.13
C PHE A 363 -4.99 27.36 2.80
N LEU A 364 -5.70 27.26 1.67
CA LEU A 364 -6.29 25.99 1.22
C LEU A 364 -5.22 24.92 0.95
N LEU A 365 -4.05 25.30 0.44
CA LEU A 365 -2.94 24.37 0.23
C LEU A 365 -2.33 23.89 1.55
N LEU A 366 -2.10 24.79 2.51
CA LEU A 366 -1.62 24.41 3.85
C LEU A 366 -2.63 23.53 4.58
N LYS A 367 -3.93 23.81 4.43
CA LYS A 367 -5.00 22.95 4.92
C LYS A 367 -4.99 21.57 4.25
N GLY A 368 -4.83 21.52 2.92
CA GLY A 368 -4.71 20.28 2.16
C GLY A 368 -3.47 19.45 2.55
N LEU A 369 -2.36 20.11 2.87
CA LEU A 369 -1.14 19.49 3.41
C LEU A 369 -1.29 19.08 4.88
N GLY A 370 -2.41 19.40 5.53
CA GLY A 370 -2.64 19.16 6.96
C GLY A 370 -1.75 19.99 7.87
N LEU A 371 -1.09 21.03 7.36
CA LEU A 371 -0.27 21.99 8.13
C LEU A 371 -1.13 23.00 8.87
N ILE A 372 -2.39 23.11 8.47
CA ILE A 372 -3.40 23.92 9.12
C ILE A 372 -4.67 23.06 9.27
N ARG A 373 -5.36 23.16 10.40
CA ARG A 373 -6.71 22.61 10.56
C ARG A 373 -7.67 23.66 11.09
N GLU A 374 -8.88 23.65 10.54
CA GLU A 374 -9.99 24.43 11.09
C GLU A 374 -10.68 23.58 12.15
N GLU A 375 -10.81 24.13 13.35
CA GLU A 375 -11.54 23.54 14.47
C GLU A 375 -12.65 24.48 14.95
N LYS A 376 -13.55 23.96 15.79
CA LYS A 376 -14.60 24.80 16.40
C LYS A 376 -13.94 25.85 17.29
N GLY A 377 -13.85 27.07 16.79
CA GLY A 377 -13.23 28.21 17.50
C GLY A 377 -12.02 28.82 16.80
N GLY A 378 -11.55 28.26 15.68
CA GLY A 378 -10.47 28.88 14.91
C GLY A 378 -9.66 27.91 14.07
N VAL A 379 -8.39 28.23 13.92
CA VAL A 379 -7.43 27.60 13.04
C VAL A 379 -6.20 27.24 13.86
N GLN A 380 -5.76 25.99 13.78
CA GLN A 380 -4.52 25.53 14.40
C GLN A 380 -3.45 25.33 13.33
N VAL A 381 -2.21 25.75 13.64
CA VAL A 381 -1.02 25.55 12.80
C VAL A 381 -0.21 24.39 13.37
N PHE A 382 0.12 23.42 12.52
CA PHE A 382 0.81 22.20 12.91
C PHE A 382 2.19 22.14 12.27
N ASN A 383 3.19 21.73 13.07
CA ASN A 383 4.43 21.16 12.56
C ASN A 383 4.44 19.68 12.93
N HIS A 384 4.24 18.81 11.94
CA HIS A 384 4.21 17.37 12.15
C HIS A 384 5.57 16.80 12.57
N PHE A 385 6.67 17.53 12.34
CA PHE A 385 8.03 17.10 12.67
C PHE A 385 8.74 18.19 13.49
N PRO A 386 8.38 18.42 14.77
CA PRO A 386 8.92 19.50 15.59
C PRO A 386 10.42 19.38 15.85
N GLN A 387 10.99 18.17 15.76
CA GLN A 387 12.42 17.89 15.87
C GLN A 387 13.24 18.27 14.64
N MET A 388 12.58 18.59 13.52
CA MET A 388 13.23 19.04 12.29
C MET A 388 13.08 20.56 12.16
N SER A 389 13.96 21.19 11.38
CA SER A 389 13.72 22.59 11.00
C SER A 389 12.41 22.69 10.24
N THR A 390 11.66 23.77 10.43
CA THR A 390 10.33 23.97 9.81
C THR A 390 10.35 23.76 8.29
N ILE A 391 11.44 24.13 7.63
CA ILE A 391 11.64 23.92 6.18
C ILE A 391 11.70 22.43 5.84
N MET A 392 12.51 21.65 6.57
CA MET A 392 12.62 20.21 6.38
C MET A 392 11.29 19.51 6.70
N SER A 393 10.59 19.96 7.74
CA SER A 393 9.28 19.41 8.09
C SER A 393 8.26 19.64 6.98
N PHE A 394 8.18 20.86 6.45
CA PHE A 394 7.32 21.22 5.34
C PHE A 394 7.62 20.35 4.10
N GLN A 395 8.90 20.23 3.75
CA GLN A 395 9.33 19.46 2.59
C GLN A 395 9.00 17.97 2.73
N ALA A 396 9.18 17.39 3.92
CA ALA A 396 8.83 16.00 4.20
C ALA A 396 7.33 15.74 4.00
N ILE A 397 6.47 16.69 4.37
CA ILE A 397 5.01 16.60 4.16
C ILE A 397 4.66 16.73 2.68
N VAL A 398 5.28 17.68 1.98
CA VAL A 398 5.07 17.90 0.54
C VAL A 398 5.46 16.66 -0.26
N ARG A 399 6.61 16.04 0.03
CA ARG A 399 7.09 14.86 -0.70
C ARG A 399 6.20 13.62 -0.54
N ARG A 400 5.40 13.55 0.53
CA ARG A 400 4.42 12.46 0.74
C ARG A 400 3.14 12.61 -0.07
N GLN A 401 2.91 13.76 -0.68
CA GLN A 401 1.72 13.98 -1.50
C GLN A 401 1.81 13.10 -2.74
N LYS A 402 0.76 12.31 -3.01
CA LYS A 402 0.73 11.31 -4.11
C LYS A 402 1.12 11.90 -5.46
N THR A 403 0.66 13.11 -5.76
CA THR A 403 0.96 13.84 -7.00
C THR A 403 2.43 14.27 -7.08
N ILE A 404 3.04 14.66 -5.96
CA ILE A 404 4.45 15.04 -5.88
C ILE A 404 5.33 13.79 -6.02
N ALA A 405 5.02 12.72 -5.28
CA ALA A 405 5.74 11.46 -5.35
C ALA A 405 5.68 10.84 -6.75
N PHE A 406 4.51 10.85 -7.39
CA PHE A 406 4.35 10.37 -8.77
C PHE A 406 5.22 11.15 -9.77
N VAL A 407 5.25 12.48 -9.70
CA VAL A 407 6.07 13.28 -10.61
C VAL A 407 7.56 13.18 -10.27
N ASP A 408 7.93 12.98 -9.00
CA ASP A 408 9.32 12.67 -8.64
C ASP A 408 9.77 11.36 -9.30
N ASP A 409 8.94 10.32 -9.29
CA ASP A 409 9.23 9.06 -9.97
C ASP A 409 9.33 9.22 -11.50
N LEU A 410 8.41 9.97 -12.12
CA LEU A 410 8.50 10.32 -13.54
C LEU A 410 9.83 10.99 -13.89
N LEU A 411 10.28 11.94 -13.06
CA LEU A 411 11.55 12.65 -13.28
C LEU A 411 12.79 11.78 -13.05
N ARG A 412 12.70 10.73 -12.23
CA ARG A 412 13.81 9.77 -12.06
C ARG A 412 13.97 8.91 -13.30
N ASN A 413 12.86 8.47 -13.89
CA ASN A 413 12.86 7.62 -15.08
C ASN A 413 13.14 8.42 -16.36
N ASP A 414 12.57 9.62 -16.47
CA ASP A 414 12.84 10.56 -17.54
C ASP A 414 13.03 11.98 -16.98
N PRO A 415 14.29 12.39 -16.71
CA PRO A 415 14.59 13.74 -16.24
C PRO A 415 14.22 14.86 -17.24
N LEU A 416 13.88 14.51 -18.50
CA LEU A 416 13.49 15.46 -19.55
C LEU A 416 12.00 15.71 -19.68
N VAL A 417 11.16 14.95 -18.99
CA VAL A 417 9.72 14.98 -19.18
C VAL A 417 9.20 16.43 -19.15
N SER A 418 8.47 16.81 -20.20
CA SER A 418 8.04 18.20 -20.37
C SER A 418 6.95 18.55 -19.36
N ALA A 419 6.78 19.84 -19.06
CA ALA A 419 5.69 20.29 -18.20
C ALA A 419 4.31 19.92 -18.79
N TYR A 420 4.19 19.84 -20.11
CA TYR A 420 2.97 19.40 -20.77
C TYR A 420 2.76 17.89 -20.54
N ASP A 421 3.78 17.06 -20.76
CA ASP A 421 3.69 15.61 -20.57
C ASP A 421 3.41 15.27 -19.10
N VAL A 422 4.09 15.91 -18.14
CA VAL A 422 3.76 15.77 -16.71
C VAL A 422 2.29 16.09 -16.44
N GLY A 423 1.76 17.16 -17.06
CA GLY A 423 0.36 17.53 -16.91
C GLY A 423 -0.61 16.50 -17.50
N ARG A 424 -0.25 15.89 -18.63
CA ARG A 424 -1.00 14.79 -19.26
C ARG A 424 -0.98 13.53 -18.38
N GLU A 425 0.21 13.07 -17.98
CA GLU A 425 0.37 11.89 -17.12
C GLU A 425 -0.38 12.06 -15.78
N LEU A 426 -0.34 13.25 -15.18
CA LEU A 426 -1.11 13.56 -13.98
C LEU A 426 -2.63 13.51 -14.22
N ASN A 427 -3.08 14.08 -15.34
CA ASN A 427 -4.49 14.07 -15.69
C ASN A 427 -5.02 12.65 -15.86
N ASP A 428 -4.24 11.80 -16.51
CA ASP A 428 -4.58 10.41 -16.80
C ASP A 428 -4.52 9.58 -15.51
N LYS A 429 -3.42 9.68 -14.74
CA LYS A 429 -3.22 8.93 -13.50
C LYS A 429 -4.25 9.25 -12.42
N PHE A 430 -4.64 10.51 -12.30
CA PHE A 430 -5.56 10.99 -11.24
C PHE A 430 -6.96 11.33 -11.77
N SER A 431 -7.27 10.97 -13.02
CA SER A 431 -8.59 11.12 -13.65
C SER A 431 -9.21 12.52 -13.49
N LYS A 432 -8.42 13.56 -13.77
CA LYS A 432 -8.84 14.96 -13.49
C LYS A 432 -9.75 15.59 -14.54
N GLY A 433 -9.82 15.02 -15.74
CA GLY A 433 -10.63 15.59 -16.83
C GLY A 433 -10.18 16.99 -17.24
N TRP A 434 -8.90 17.32 -17.05
CA TRP A 434 -8.33 18.57 -17.52
C TRP A 434 -8.35 18.64 -19.04
N LYS A 435 -8.65 19.83 -19.56
CA LYS A 435 -8.45 20.12 -20.99
C LYS A 435 -6.97 20.12 -21.30
N GLU A 436 -6.63 19.72 -22.52
CA GLU A 436 -5.25 19.66 -23.01
C GLU A 436 -4.47 20.98 -22.81
N SER A 437 -5.13 22.12 -23.05
CA SER A 437 -4.57 23.46 -22.83
C SER A 437 -4.17 23.76 -21.39
N SER A 438 -4.62 22.95 -20.42
CA SER A 438 -4.30 23.10 -19.00
C SER A 438 -3.11 22.24 -18.55
N PHE A 439 -2.71 21.23 -19.33
CA PHE A 439 -1.64 20.29 -18.95
C PHE A 439 -0.34 21.03 -18.67
N GLN A 440 0.05 21.94 -19.56
CA GLN A 440 1.28 22.71 -19.40
C GLN A 440 1.29 23.54 -18.12
N ARG A 441 0.16 24.15 -17.76
CA ARG A 441 0.05 24.98 -16.55
C ARG A 441 0.20 24.14 -15.27
N TYR A 442 -0.55 23.05 -15.17
CA TYR A 442 -0.53 22.21 -13.96
C TYR A 442 0.78 21.43 -13.83
N GLY A 443 1.30 20.88 -14.92
CA GLY A 443 2.59 20.21 -14.89
C GLY A 443 3.73 21.18 -14.57
N HIS A 444 3.69 22.42 -15.05
CA HIS A 444 4.67 23.44 -14.62
C HIS A 444 4.59 23.71 -13.12
N GLN A 445 3.37 23.79 -12.59
CA GLN A 445 3.14 24.06 -11.18
C GLN A 445 3.64 22.91 -10.29
N ILE A 446 3.33 21.65 -10.61
CA ILE A 446 3.83 20.49 -9.85
C ILE A 446 5.36 20.37 -9.97
N LEU A 447 5.92 20.54 -11.16
CA LEU A 447 7.39 20.51 -11.36
C LEU A 447 8.10 21.54 -10.47
N SER A 448 7.52 22.72 -10.26
CA SER A 448 8.10 23.73 -9.37
C SER A 448 8.14 23.30 -7.90
N TRP A 449 7.26 22.39 -7.49
CA TRP A 449 7.24 21.82 -6.15
C TRP A 449 8.20 20.64 -6.02
N VAL A 450 8.21 19.73 -6.99
CA VAL A 450 9.07 18.54 -6.97
C VAL A 450 10.55 18.92 -7.05
N ARG A 451 10.89 19.89 -7.90
CA ARG A 451 12.28 20.33 -8.11
C ARG A 451 12.84 21.16 -6.95
N PHE A 452 12.03 21.52 -5.97
CA PHE A 452 12.51 22.29 -4.83
C PHE A 452 13.15 21.36 -3.80
N GLU A 453 14.47 21.45 -3.63
CA GLU A 453 15.24 20.55 -2.76
C GLU A 453 15.35 21.01 -1.32
N GLY A 454 14.83 22.19 -0.97
CA GLY A 454 14.69 22.62 0.42
C GLY A 454 16.01 22.97 1.12
N THR A 455 17.12 23.12 0.38
CA THR A 455 18.38 23.56 0.98
C THR A 455 18.31 25.04 1.35
N GLU A 456 19.04 25.48 2.39
CA GLU A 456 19.17 26.91 2.69
C GLU A 456 19.76 27.71 1.51
N ALA A 457 20.58 27.07 0.68
CA ALA A 457 21.14 27.67 -0.53
C ALA A 457 20.04 27.94 -1.58
N ASP A 458 19.07 27.04 -1.74
CA ASP A 458 17.91 27.22 -2.61
C ASP A 458 16.95 28.28 -2.07
N ALA A 459 16.73 28.31 -0.74
CA ALA A 459 15.91 29.33 -0.09
C ALA A 459 16.50 30.75 -0.21
N ARG A 460 17.84 30.86 -0.24
CA ARG A 460 18.57 32.12 -0.50
C ARG A 460 18.81 32.40 -2.00
N GLY A 461 18.30 31.55 -2.90
CA GLY A 461 18.43 31.72 -4.35
C GLY A 461 19.85 31.59 -4.91
N ARG A 462 20.81 31.03 -4.16
CA ARG A 462 22.19 30.84 -4.64
C ARG A 462 22.25 29.61 -5.54
N ARG A 463 21.94 29.80 -6.82
CA ARG A 463 22.20 28.78 -7.85
C ARG A 463 23.70 28.75 -8.14
N ILE A 464 24.31 27.58 -8.05
CA ILE A 464 25.69 27.39 -8.48
C ILE A 464 25.71 27.59 -10.01
N ARG A 465 26.54 28.51 -10.49
CA ARG A 465 26.66 28.77 -11.93
C ARG A 465 27.30 27.56 -12.61
N MET A 466 26.65 27.02 -13.63
CA MET A 466 27.21 25.93 -14.43
C MET A 466 28.41 26.44 -15.23
N THR A 467 29.60 25.90 -14.97
CA THR A 467 30.81 26.16 -15.75
C THR A 467 30.79 25.33 -17.04
N GLU A 468 31.53 25.72 -18.07
CA GLU A 468 31.60 24.97 -19.33
C GLU A 468 32.03 23.51 -19.15
N GLU A 469 32.96 23.25 -18.22
CA GLU A 469 33.40 21.89 -17.90
C GLU A 469 32.29 21.04 -17.29
N ARG A 470 31.54 21.59 -16.33
CA ARG A 470 30.37 20.91 -15.73
C ARG A 470 29.26 20.68 -16.75
N VAL A 471 29.09 21.60 -17.69
CA VAL A 471 28.16 21.44 -18.81
C VAL A 471 28.57 20.27 -19.71
N LYS A 472 29.85 20.17 -20.10
CA LYS A 472 30.35 19.05 -20.91
C LYS A 472 30.13 17.71 -20.22
N LEU A 473 30.41 17.63 -18.92
CA LEU A 473 30.19 16.41 -18.12
C LEU A 473 28.70 16.09 -17.98
N LEU A 474 27.85 17.09 -17.74
CA LEU A 474 26.40 16.90 -17.68
C LEU A 474 25.84 16.32 -18.98
N THR A 475 26.22 16.88 -20.13
CA THR A 475 25.77 16.39 -21.45
C THR A 475 26.22 14.96 -21.69
N LYS A 476 27.44 14.60 -21.29
CA LYS A 476 27.95 13.24 -21.35
C LYS A 476 27.11 12.28 -20.50
N TYR A 477 26.92 12.57 -19.21
CA TYR A 477 26.16 11.68 -18.32
C TYR A 477 24.70 11.51 -18.74
N VAL A 478 24.08 12.58 -19.25
CA VAL A 478 22.72 12.51 -19.81
C VAL A 478 22.68 11.60 -21.03
N ALA A 479 23.66 11.67 -21.93
CA ALA A 479 23.72 10.80 -23.11
C ALA A 479 23.95 9.33 -22.74
N GLU A 480 24.64 9.08 -21.62
CA GLU A 480 24.88 7.76 -21.04
C GLU A 480 23.67 7.23 -20.23
N GLY A 481 22.60 8.01 -20.09
CA GLY A 481 21.39 7.60 -19.35
C GLY A 481 21.60 7.53 -17.83
N VAL A 482 22.62 8.21 -17.29
CA VAL A 482 22.92 8.21 -15.86
C VAL A 482 21.78 8.90 -15.09
N PRO A 483 21.29 8.32 -13.97
CA PRO A 483 20.25 8.92 -13.15
C PRO A 483 20.62 10.32 -12.66
N ILE A 484 19.65 11.25 -12.64
CA ILE A 484 19.91 12.65 -12.29
C ILE A 484 20.49 12.85 -10.88
N ASP A 485 20.19 11.92 -9.97
CA ASP A 485 20.69 11.91 -8.60
C ASP A 485 22.20 11.68 -8.55
N GLU A 486 22.69 10.77 -9.39
CA GLU A 486 24.11 10.47 -9.55
C GLU A 486 24.83 11.61 -10.26
N ILE A 487 24.20 12.19 -11.29
CA ILE A 487 24.73 13.38 -11.98
C ILE A 487 24.90 14.56 -11.02
N ALA A 488 23.89 14.84 -10.20
CA ALA A 488 23.90 15.92 -9.21
C ALA A 488 25.04 15.73 -8.20
N ALA A 489 25.21 14.49 -7.71
CA ALA A 489 26.32 14.12 -6.83
C ALA A 489 27.69 14.28 -7.52
N HIS A 490 27.84 13.79 -8.76
CA HIS A 490 29.09 13.89 -9.52
C HIS A 490 29.51 15.32 -9.84
N LEU A 491 28.55 16.21 -10.07
CA LEU A 491 28.81 17.61 -10.44
C LEU A 491 28.85 18.55 -9.22
N ASP A 492 28.57 18.03 -8.03
CA ASP A 492 28.44 18.79 -6.78
C ASP A 492 27.49 19.99 -6.94
N VAL A 493 26.28 19.71 -7.44
CA VAL A 493 25.23 20.71 -7.64
C VAL A 493 23.86 20.15 -7.25
N SER A 494 22.92 21.03 -6.89
CA SER A 494 21.53 20.65 -6.64
C SER A 494 20.85 20.15 -7.92
N ARG A 495 19.88 19.23 -7.81
CA ARG A 495 19.06 18.79 -8.97
C ARG A 495 18.34 19.99 -9.59
N ALA A 496 17.92 20.95 -8.77
CA ALA A 496 17.32 22.20 -9.20
C ALA A 496 18.22 22.98 -10.18
N THR A 497 19.54 22.98 -9.94
CA THR A 497 20.54 23.62 -10.81
C THR A 497 20.60 22.92 -12.16
N LEU A 498 20.64 21.58 -12.17
CA LEU A 498 20.61 20.78 -13.40
C LEU A 498 19.34 21.02 -14.23
N TYR A 499 18.18 21.05 -13.57
CA TYR A 499 16.89 21.33 -14.24
C TYR A 499 16.83 22.74 -14.84
N SER A 500 17.42 23.74 -14.18
CA SER A 500 17.42 25.13 -14.64
C SER A 500 18.31 25.33 -15.86
N TRP A 501 19.53 24.78 -15.83
CA TRP A 501 20.49 24.91 -16.94
C TRP A 501 19.92 24.33 -18.25
N ARG A 502 19.26 23.19 -18.14
CA ARG A 502 18.68 22.50 -19.30
C ARG A 502 17.54 23.28 -19.97
N ARG A 503 16.80 24.08 -19.19
CA ARG A 503 15.76 24.98 -19.72
C ARG A 503 16.34 26.13 -20.53
N SER A 504 17.48 26.69 -20.11
CA SER A 504 18.19 27.71 -20.88
C SER A 504 18.75 27.17 -22.20
N GLU A 505 19.20 25.91 -22.24
CA GLU A 505 19.75 25.30 -23.45
C GLU A 505 18.66 25.01 -24.50
N LYS A 506 17.51 24.45 -24.11
CA LYS A 506 16.34 24.27 -25.01
C LYS A 506 15.92 25.60 -25.67
N ASN A 507 15.92 26.70 -24.93
CA ASN A 507 15.59 28.01 -25.47
C ASN A 507 16.66 28.56 -26.44
N THR A 508 17.93 28.24 -26.22
CA THR A 508 19.05 28.69 -27.07
C THR A 508 19.13 27.90 -28.39
N VAL A 509 18.77 26.61 -28.37
CA VAL A 509 18.71 25.76 -29.56
C VAL A 509 17.48 26.09 -30.41
N ILE A 510 16.31 26.32 -29.80
CA ILE A 510 15.08 26.71 -30.51
C ILE A 510 15.21 28.10 -31.17
N SER A 511 15.97 29.03 -30.57
CA SER A 511 16.17 30.37 -31.15
C SER A 511 17.22 30.41 -32.26
N LYS A 512 18.17 29.47 -32.29
CA LYS A 512 19.22 29.41 -33.34
C LYS A 512 18.85 28.49 -34.51
N TYR A 513 18.04 27.46 -34.27
CA TYR A 513 17.69 26.47 -35.28
C TYR A 513 16.21 26.15 -35.13
N GLY A 514 15.38 26.75 -35.99
CA GLY A 514 13.95 26.51 -36.00
C GLY A 514 13.62 25.02 -36.05
N GLY A 515 12.96 24.53 -35.00
CA GLY A 515 12.23 23.26 -34.94
C GLY A 515 13.05 21.98 -35.16
N TRP A 516 13.56 21.39 -34.08
CA TRP A 516 13.91 19.96 -34.09
C TRP A 516 12.65 19.13 -33.86
N LYS A 517 12.19 18.42 -34.90
CA LYS A 517 11.34 17.22 -34.73
C LYS A 517 12.23 16.12 -34.15
N LEU A 518 11.77 15.49 -33.06
CA LEU A 518 12.35 14.27 -32.54
C LEU A 518 12.30 13.20 -33.64
N VAL A 519 13.47 12.70 -34.05
CA VAL A 519 13.57 11.46 -34.82
C VAL A 519 13.23 10.33 -33.85
N GLN A 520 12.03 9.77 -33.98
CA GLN A 520 11.76 8.42 -33.50
C GLN A 520 12.58 7.48 -34.39
N SER A 521 13.62 6.86 -33.83
CA SER A 521 14.34 5.79 -34.51
C SER A 521 13.45 4.56 -34.54
N ASN A 522 12.97 4.22 -35.74
CA ASN A 522 12.48 2.88 -36.06
C ASN A 522 13.54 1.85 -35.64
N ARG A 523 13.14 0.93 -34.75
CA ARG A 523 13.74 -0.41 -34.68
C ARG A 523 12.73 -1.36 -35.29
N GLU A 524 12.80 -1.48 -36.61
CA GLU A 524 12.38 -2.67 -37.35
C GLU A 524 13.67 -3.39 -37.79
N GLU A 525 13.67 -4.70 -37.56
CA GLU A 525 14.50 -5.75 -38.17
C GLU A 525 16.01 -5.79 -37.84
N ASP A 526 16.37 -6.69 -36.92
CA ASP A 526 17.00 -7.99 -37.25
C ASP A 526 16.47 -9.08 -36.31
#